data_AF-A0A830FPH0-F1
#
_entry.id   AF-A0A830FPH0-F1
#
_cell.length_a   1.000
_cell.length_b   1.000
_cell.length_c   1.000
_cell.angle_alpha   90.00
_cell.angle_beta   90.00
_cell.angle_gamma   90.00
#
_symmetry.space_group_name_H-M   'P 1'
#
loop_
_entity.id
_entity.type
_entity.pdbx_description
1 polymer ?
#
loop_
_entity_poly.entity_id
_entity_poly.type
_entity_poly.pdbx_seq_one_letter_code
_entity_poly.pdbx_strand_id
1 'polypeptide(L)'
;MREWLFGSSTASDCRCETAIEGGRLVVTADECPGGGDLAASADCRATVVGSLPSASVDTVVTKQAGQERVYVDRAAAVLTAAGRFATRVASLDDRLAACTRRDPVDAAVEAVGRAGPVADLAAETGLAVATEGFDTSEQALTAYTGPTISDARVGAAPPANSALRDQQTLPTEAVVRRYDTHGDQLPMYHIEPREQRFNADTMEALVEAYERVATAAAADGGCHPYDAATAVAGDSMTTTAVGPVLEKHTGGLGILEDIFADQRVSDAFATAPVSDTRLRVRCDGETMRTNVRLTPAGANTLASTFRRSSGRAFSQASPTLDATATVADRQIRVAGVSEPVSDGLAFAFRAHDRDVWRLADFVANGTMPAAVAGLLSIVAERGGACLVAGPRGAGKTTTLGALLWELPKEVRTILIEDTRELPASSLRSDRRDVQALRTAREEGPSVDATEALRTALRLGEGALAVGEVRGEEASVLYEAMRVGGGDGAVLGTIHGNGPEAVRERLVSDLGVPVQSFAATDLVITLAPPASAHGRGITSVAETVSHGDDVSFEMLYERDGSTAMATGRLMRGNSRLVESLAAPGETYAEVLDAIEARTERFEESVAVETPENELPTGEVQP
;
A
#
# COMPACT_ATOMS: atom_id res chain seq x y z
N MET A 1 58.79 -31.79 -32.96
CA MET A 1 58.97 -30.87 -34.10
C MET A 1 57.56 -30.57 -34.63
N ARG A 2 57.10 -29.33 -34.39
CA ARG A 2 55.84 -28.68 -34.85
C ARG A 2 54.50 -29.20 -34.30
N GLU A 3 54.10 -28.76 -33.09
CA GLU A 3 52.67 -28.51 -32.75
C GLU A 3 52.39 -27.84 -31.38
N TRP A 4 53.34 -27.08 -30.79
CA TRP A 4 53.19 -26.52 -29.42
C TRP A 4 53.56 -25.02 -29.32
N LEU A 5 53.38 -24.25 -30.39
CA LEU A 5 53.93 -22.88 -30.49
C LEU A 5 52.99 -21.81 -31.10
N PHE A 6 51.69 -21.95 -30.95
CA PHE A 6 50.79 -20.80 -31.11
C PHE A 6 49.81 -20.76 -29.94
N GLY A 7 50.05 -19.81 -29.04
CA GLY A 7 49.06 -19.43 -28.05
C GLY A 7 47.78 -19.03 -28.77
N SER A 8 46.66 -19.64 -28.37
CA SER A 8 45.38 -18.96 -28.52
C SER A 8 45.41 -17.78 -27.55
N SER A 9 45.92 -16.65 -28.05
CA SER A 9 45.37 -15.36 -27.67
C SER A 9 43.87 -15.46 -27.95
N THR A 10 43.09 -15.91 -26.98
CA THR A 10 41.64 -15.70 -26.99
C THR A 10 41.47 -14.20 -26.83
N ALA A 11 41.54 -13.48 -27.95
CA ALA A 11 41.12 -12.10 -27.99
C ALA A 11 39.71 -12.06 -27.40
N SER A 12 39.49 -11.17 -26.44
CA SER A 12 38.18 -10.99 -25.82
C SER A 12 37.16 -10.66 -26.92
N ASP A 13 36.10 -11.45 -27.06
CA ASP A 13 34.98 -11.16 -27.97
C ASP A 13 34.02 -10.10 -27.37
N CYS A 14 34.32 -9.59 -26.17
CA CYS A 14 33.56 -8.53 -25.53
C CYS A 14 33.64 -7.22 -26.33
N ARG A 15 32.46 -6.61 -26.54
CA ARG A 15 32.30 -5.28 -27.15
C ARG A 15 31.71 -4.25 -26.20
N CYS A 16 31.82 -4.49 -24.89
CA CYS A 16 31.29 -3.57 -23.90
C CYS A 16 32.10 -2.26 -23.87
N GLU A 17 31.40 -1.14 -23.87
CA GLU A 17 31.98 0.19 -23.63
C GLU A 17 31.76 0.57 -22.17
N THR A 18 32.78 1.13 -21.50
CA THR A 18 32.71 1.45 -20.07
C THR A 18 32.99 2.92 -19.79
N ALA A 19 32.18 3.53 -18.93
CA ALA A 19 32.37 4.90 -18.45
C ALA A 19 32.14 4.97 -16.93
N ILE A 20 32.90 5.81 -16.22
CA ILE A 20 32.73 6.03 -14.78
C ILE A 20 32.07 7.40 -14.56
N GLU A 21 30.91 7.40 -13.91
CA GLU A 21 30.10 8.58 -13.67
C GLU A 21 29.60 8.57 -12.21
N GLY A 22 29.98 9.59 -11.43
CA GLY A 22 29.44 9.79 -10.08
C GLY A 22 29.59 8.58 -9.14
N GLY A 23 30.72 7.87 -9.19
CA GLY A 23 30.96 6.67 -8.36
C GLY A 23 30.32 5.38 -8.89
N ARG A 24 29.79 5.40 -10.12
CA ARG A 24 29.17 4.24 -10.78
C ARG A 24 29.94 3.92 -12.06
N LEU A 25 30.13 2.64 -12.35
CA LEU A 25 30.62 2.18 -13.64
C LEU A 25 29.44 1.82 -14.53
N VAL A 26 29.24 2.56 -15.62
CA VAL A 26 28.22 2.29 -16.63
C VAL A 26 28.86 1.52 -17.78
N VAL A 27 28.18 0.45 -18.21
CA VAL A 27 28.64 -0.48 -19.24
C VAL A 27 27.56 -0.59 -20.32
N THR A 28 27.87 -0.17 -21.53
CA THR A 28 26.97 -0.32 -22.70
C THR A 28 27.34 -1.60 -23.43
N ALA A 29 26.36 -2.50 -23.63
CA ALA A 29 26.59 -3.86 -24.11
C ALA A 29 25.65 -4.27 -25.27
N ASP A 30 25.06 -3.32 -25.99
CA ASP A 30 24.05 -3.57 -27.03
C ASP A 30 24.54 -4.53 -28.15
N GLU A 31 25.82 -4.44 -28.53
CA GLU A 31 26.43 -5.33 -29.53
C GLU A 31 27.31 -6.43 -28.93
N CYS A 32 27.28 -6.62 -27.60
CA CYS A 32 28.17 -7.57 -26.94
C CYS A 32 27.57 -8.99 -26.97
N PRO A 33 28.30 -10.02 -27.46
CA PRO A 33 27.81 -11.40 -27.43
C PRO A 33 27.47 -11.92 -26.02
N GLY A 34 28.17 -11.41 -25.01
CA GLY A 34 27.90 -11.74 -23.60
C GLY A 34 26.81 -10.88 -22.93
N GLY A 35 26.19 -9.95 -23.66
CA GLY A 35 25.06 -9.12 -23.20
C GLY A 35 25.33 -8.24 -21.97
N GLY A 36 26.59 -8.07 -21.58
CA GLY A 36 26.95 -7.40 -20.33
C GLY A 36 26.51 -8.19 -19.08
N ASP A 37 26.14 -9.46 -19.20
CA ASP A 37 25.81 -10.30 -18.05
C ASP A 37 27.10 -10.76 -17.37
N LEU A 38 27.45 -10.13 -16.25
CA LEU A 38 28.68 -10.42 -15.53
C LEU A 38 28.62 -11.74 -14.76
N ALA A 39 27.43 -12.30 -14.50
CA ALA A 39 27.33 -13.64 -13.94
C ALA A 39 27.65 -14.69 -15.01
N ALA A 40 27.11 -14.52 -16.22
CA ALA A 40 27.25 -15.49 -17.30
C ALA A 40 28.52 -15.33 -18.18
N SER A 41 29.00 -14.10 -18.40
CA SER A 41 30.06 -13.81 -19.39
C SER A 41 31.39 -13.44 -18.75
N ALA A 42 32.37 -14.35 -18.87
CA ALA A 42 33.75 -14.12 -18.45
C ALA A 42 34.45 -12.98 -19.22
N ASP A 43 34.09 -12.78 -20.49
CA ASP A 43 34.66 -11.71 -21.32
C ASP A 43 34.13 -10.34 -20.87
N CYS A 44 32.82 -10.24 -20.57
CA CYS A 44 32.24 -9.01 -20.02
C CYS A 44 32.83 -8.70 -18.64
N ARG A 45 33.00 -9.70 -17.77
CA ARG A 45 33.72 -9.55 -16.50
C ARG A 45 35.12 -9.01 -16.70
N ALA A 46 35.87 -9.57 -17.66
CA ALA A 46 37.24 -9.13 -17.91
C ALA A 46 37.34 -7.66 -18.32
N THR A 47 36.44 -7.19 -19.17
CA THR A 47 36.34 -5.77 -19.54
C THR A 47 36.02 -4.91 -18.31
N VAL A 48 34.98 -5.28 -17.54
CA VAL A 48 34.54 -4.52 -16.36
C VAL A 48 35.63 -4.44 -15.29
N VAL A 49 36.22 -5.57 -14.91
CA VAL A 49 37.29 -5.65 -13.91
C VAL A 49 38.54 -4.90 -14.40
N GLY A 50 38.84 -4.99 -15.70
CA GLY A 50 39.93 -4.25 -16.33
C GLY A 50 39.77 -2.72 -16.27
N SER A 51 38.53 -2.23 -16.26
CA SER A 51 38.21 -0.79 -16.11
C SER A 51 38.25 -0.29 -14.66
N LEU A 52 38.52 -1.16 -13.68
CA LEU A 52 38.57 -0.81 -12.24
C LEU A 52 39.96 -1.00 -11.59
N PRO A 53 41.08 -0.52 -12.18
CA PRO A 53 42.41 -0.77 -11.63
C PRO A 53 42.66 -0.07 -10.27
N SER A 54 41.98 1.05 -10.04
CA SER A 54 42.09 1.87 -8.83
C SER A 54 40.79 2.57 -8.43
N ALA A 55 39.83 2.68 -9.35
CA ALA A 55 38.53 3.26 -9.09
C ALA A 55 37.77 2.44 -8.02
N SER A 56 37.16 3.13 -7.05
CA SER A 56 36.16 2.55 -6.17
C SER A 56 34.81 2.94 -6.74
N VAL A 57 33.96 1.95 -7.02
CA VAL A 57 32.58 2.20 -7.43
C VAL A 57 31.62 1.48 -6.51
N ASP A 58 30.52 2.13 -6.16
CA ASP A 58 29.48 1.57 -5.30
C ASP A 58 28.44 0.79 -6.12
N THR A 59 28.47 0.97 -7.44
CA THR A 59 27.55 0.31 -8.37
C THR A 59 28.22 0.07 -9.72
N VAL A 60 27.99 -1.11 -10.30
CA VAL A 60 28.22 -1.38 -11.73
C VAL A 60 26.87 -1.56 -12.40
N VAL A 61 26.66 -0.90 -13.53
CA VAL A 61 25.41 -0.95 -14.31
C VAL A 61 25.73 -1.40 -15.71
N THR A 62 25.08 -2.45 -16.20
CA THR A 62 25.21 -2.92 -17.58
C THR A 62 23.88 -2.72 -18.30
N LYS A 63 23.91 -2.10 -19.48
CA LYS A 63 22.73 -1.85 -20.32
C LYS A 63 22.86 -2.64 -21.62
N GLN A 64 21.79 -3.33 -21.99
CA GLN A 64 21.69 -4.09 -23.23
C GLN A 64 20.25 -4.10 -23.71
N ALA A 65 19.98 -3.60 -24.92
CA ALA A 65 18.70 -3.75 -25.63
C ALA A 65 17.48 -3.42 -24.73
N GLY A 66 17.52 -2.26 -24.06
CA GLY A 66 16.43 -1.83 -23.18
C GLY A 66 16.34 -2.54 -21.82
N GLN A 67 17.24 -3.47 -21.52
CA GLN A 67 17.40 -4.10 -20.22
C GLN A 67 18.58 -3.49 -19.47
N GLU A 68 18.43 -3.30 -18.16
CA GLU A 68 19.49 -2.85 -17.27
C GLU A 68 19.72 -3.89 -16.17
N ARG A 69 20.99 -4.21 -15.93
CA ARG A 69 21.45 -5.03 -14.79
C ARG A 69 22.29 -4.17 -13.86
N VAL A 70 22.03 -4.27 -12.57
CA VAL A 70 22.65 -3.46 -11.53
C VAL A 70 23.33 -4.38 -10.51
N TYR A 71 24.64 -4.26 -10.41
CA TYR A 71 25.50 -4.98 -9.46
C TYR A 71 25.87 -4.01 -8.34
N VAL A 72 25.42 -4.32 -7.12
CA VAL A 72 25.55 -3.49 -5.92
C VAL A 72 26.00 -4.33 -4.74
N ASP A 73 26.26 -3.69 -3.60
CA ASP A 73 26.68 -4.33 -2.36
C ASP A 73 27.93 -5.22 -2.59
N ARG A 74 27.83 -6.51 -2.24
CA ARG A 74 28.90 -7.49 -2.39
C ARG A 74 29.35 -7.67 -3.83
N ALA A 75 28.46 -7.59 -4.82
CA ALA A 75 28.83 -7.77 -6.23
C ALA A 75 29.75 -6.63 -6.71
N ALA A 76 29.42 -5.37 -6.37
CA ALA A 76 30.27 -4.21 -6.68
C ALA A 76 31.60 -4.27 -5.93
N ALA A 77 31.60 -4.72 -4.67
CA ALA A 77 32.81 -4.92 -3.88
C ALA A 77 33.74 -5.97 -4.50
N VAL A 78 33.19 -7.11 -4.97
CA VAL A 78 33.96 -8.15 -5.67
C VAL A 78 34.61 -7.59 -6.94
N LEU A 79 33.85 -6.88 -7.79
CA LEU A 79 34.39 -6.30 -9.03
C LEU A 79 35.49 -5.27 -8.77
N THR A 80 35.29 -4.40 -7.79
CA THR A 80 36.28 -3.37 -7.40
C THR A 80 37.54 -3.99 -6.82
N ALA A 81 37.40 -4.96 -5.90
CA ALA A 81 38.54 -5.65 -5.30
C ALA A 81 39.31 -6.48 -6.34
N ALA A 82 38.59 -7.14 -7.26
CA ALA A 82 39.17 -7.88 -8.37
C ALA A 82 40.01 -6.97 -9.28
N GLY A 83 39.54 -5.77 -9.59
CA GLY A 83 40.26 -4.82 -10.45
C GLY A 83 41.58 -4.37 -9.80
N ARG A 84 41.53 -3.99 -8.52
CA ARG A 84 42.71 -3.64 -7.72
C ARG A 84 43.69 -4.80 -7.62
N PHE A 85 43.20 -6.00 -7.33
CA PHE A 85 44.04 -7.20 -7.21
C PHE A 85 44.69 -7.56 -8.54
N ALA A 86 43.92 -7.64 -9.63
CA ALA A 86 44.42 -7.96 -10.96
C ALA A 86 45.52 -6.99 -11.41
N THR A 87 45.38 -5.70 -11.11
CA THR A 87 46.41 -4.70 -11.44
C THR A 87 47.67 -4.86 -10.59
N ARG A 88 47.54 -5.12 -9.28
CA ARG A 88 48.70 -5.24 -8.39
C ARG A 88 49.44 -6.56 -8.53
N VAL A 89 48.73 -7.65 -8.82
CA VAL A 89 49.32 -9.00 -8.92
C VAL A 89 49.99 -9.26 -10.26
N ALA A 90 49.68 -8.51 -11.32
CA ALA A 90 50.23 -8.72 -12.66
C ALA A 90 51.77 -8.78 -12.70
N SER A 91 52.45 -7.91 -11.94
CA SER A 91 53.92 -7.92 -11.87
C SER A 91 54.52 -9.17 -11.20
N LEU A 92 53.71 -9.92 -10.44
CA LEU A 92 54.11 -11.13 -9.72
C LEU A 92 53.62 -12.40 -10.43
N ASP A 93 52.38 -12.38 -10.96
CA ASP A 93 51.72 -13.51 -11.63
C ASP A 93 50.67 -12.99 -12.64
N ASP A 94 51.11 -12.80 -13.89
CA ASP A 94 50.24 -12.38 -14.99
C ASP A 94 49.09 -13.34 -15.27
N ARG A 95 49.26 -14.66 -15.03
CA ARG A 95 48.20 -15.65 -15.22
C ARG A 95 47.10 -15.45 -14.18
N LEU A 96 47.48 -15.24 -12.92
CA LEU A 96 46.53 -14.98 -11.84
C LEU A 96 45.82 -13.63 -12.04
N ALA A 97 46.51 -12.61 -12.55
CA ALA A 97 45.87 -11.35 -12.95
C ALA A 97 44.82 -11.55 -14.05
N ALA A 98 45.12 -12.35 -15.08
CA ALA A 98 44.17 -12.67 -16.15
C ALA A 98 42.99 -13.53 -15.64
N CYS A 99 43.25 -14.48 -14.75
CA CYS A 99 42.22 -15.29 -14.07
C CYS A 99 41.29 -14.38 -13.24
N THR A 100 41.83 -13.49 -12.42
CA THR A 100 41.06 -12.55 -11.58
C THR A 100 40.07 -11.72 -12.40
N ARG A 101 40.48 -11.26 -13.59
CA ARG A 101 39.60 -10.48 -14.48
C ARG A 101 38.39 -11.29 -14.96
N ARG A 102 38.55 -12.60 -15.15
CA ARG A 102 37.53 -13.50 -15.72
C ARG A 102 36.76 -14.29 -14.67
N ASP A 103 37.37 -14.57 -13.53
CA ASP A 103 36.81 -15.34 -12.43
C ASP A 103 37.39 -14.86 -11.07
N PRO A 104 36.83 -13.77 -10.52
CA PRO A 104 37.30 -13.20 -9.25
C PRO A 104 37.27 -14.18 -8.07
N VAL A 105 36.27 -15.05 -7.99
CA VAL A 105 36.11 -15.99 -6.85
C VAL A 105 37.15 -17.10 -6.93
N ASP A 106 37.34 -17.73 -8.09
CA ASP A 106 38.36 -18.78 -8.25
C ASP A 106 39.78 -18.22 -8.02
N ALA A 107 40.05 -17.01 -8.55
CA ALA A 107 41.32 -16.33 -8.30
C ALA A 107 41.54 -15.99 -6.83
N ALA A 108 40.49 -15.64 -6.08
CA ALA A 108 40.59 -15.38 -4.65
C ALA A 108 40.92 -16.65 -3.85
N VAL A 109 40.25 -17.77 -4.18
CA VAL A 109 40.55 -19.09 -3.58
C VAL A 109 42.01 -19.47 -3.83
N GLU A 110 42.48 -19.30 -5.07
CA GLU A 110 43.87 -19.58 -5.41
C GLU A 110 44.86 -18.65 -4.67
N ALA A 111 44.55 -17.35 -4.59
CA ALA A 111 45.42 -16.37 -3.95
C ALA A 111 45.53 -16.57 -2.44
N VAL A 112 44.42 -16.86 -1.75
CA VAL A 112 44.38 -17.13 -0.31
C VAL A 112 45.11 -18.44 0.04
N GLY A 113 45.10 -19.43 -0.86
CA GLY A 113 45.84 -20.69 -0.69
C GLY A 113 47.36 -20.57 -0.87
N ARG A 114 47.87 -19.43 -1.34
CA ARG A 114 49.31 -19.20 -1.57
C ARG A 114 50.00 -18.60 -0.35
N ALA A 115 51.32 -18.72 -0.30
CA ALA A 115 52.14 -18.06 0.73
C ALA A 115 52.81 -16.79 0.17
N GLY A 116 53.00 -15.79 1.03
CA GLY A 116 53.76 -14.58 0.72
C GLY A 116 52.97 -13.52 -0.05
N PRO A 117 53.61 -12.73 -0.93
CA PRO A 117 53.05 -11.46 -1.44
C PRO A 117 51.69 -11.58 -2.13
N VAL A 118 51.35 -12.73 -2.73
CA VAL A 118 50.07 -12.92 -3.43
C VAL A 118 48.89 -12.98 -2.44
N ALA A 119 49.05 -13.68 -1.31
CA ALA A 119 48.02 -13.74 -0.28
C ALA A 119 47.86 -12.40 0.44
N ASP A 120 48.98 -11.72 0.71
CA ASP A 120 48.98 -10.37 1.30
C ASP A 120 48.22 -9.38 0.40
N LEU A 121 48.46 -9.42 -0.91
CA LEU A 121 47.73 -8.60 -1.87
C LEU A 121 46.22 -8.91 -1.90
N ALA A 122 45.83 -10.17 -1.79
CA ALA A 122 44.40 -10.55 -1.78
C ALA A 122 43.68 -10.00 -0.54
N ALA A 123 44.35 -9.98 0.61
CA ALA A 123 43.85 -9.37 1.83
C ALA A 123 43.82 -7.83 1.73
N GLU A 124 44.92 -7.19 1.31
CA GLU A 124 45.04 -5.72 1.21
C GLU A 124 44.06 -5.10 0.21
N THR A 125 43.79 -5.78 -0.90
CA THR A 125 42.84 -5.29 -1.92
C THR A 125 41.39 -5.57 -1.56
N GLY A 126 41.15 -6.36 -0.51
CA GLY A 126 39.83 -6.78 -0.06
C GLY A 126 39.22 -7.93 -0.85
N LEU A 127 39.95 -8.52 -1.81
CA LEU A 127 39.41 -9.58 -2.68
C LEU A 127 39.00 -10.83 -1.88
N ALA A 128 39.81 -11.21 -0.89
CA ALA A 128 39.52 -12.36 -0.01
C ALA A 128 38.22 -12.15 0.78
N VAL A 129 38.02 -10.96 1.35
CA VAL A 129 36.82 -10.63 2.15
C VAL A 129 35.60 -10.47 1.24
N ALA A 130 35.76 -9.81 0.09
CA ALA A 130 34.63 -9.56 -0.83
C ALA A 130 34.02 -10.87 -1.36
N THR A 131 34.86 -11.88 -1.60
CA THR A 131 34.45 -13.19 -2.16
C THR A 131 34.06 -14.23 -1.10
N GLU A 132 34.19 -13.91 0.19
CA GLU A 132 33.97 -14.86 1.28
C GLU A 132 32.53 -15.45 1.29
N GLY A 133 32.41 -16.78 1.29
CA GLY A 133 31.11 -17.45 1.30
C GLY A 133 30.37 -17.49 -0.05
N PHE A 134 31.04 -17.14 -1.15
CA PHE A 134 30.60 -17.48 -2.50
C PHE A 134 31.42 -18.66 -3.03
N ASP A 135 30.75 -19.62 -3.66
CA ASP A 135 31.43 -20.76 -4.29
C ASP A 135 31.86 -20.44 -5.72
N THR A 136 31.13 -19.56 -6.39
CA THR A 136 31.39 -19.19 -7.79
C THR A 136 31.22 -17.69 -8.04
N SER A 137 31.90 -17.18 -9.07
CA SER A 137 31.72 -15.79 -9.54
C SER A 137 30.31 -15.52 -10.05
N GLU A 138 29.60 -16.53 -10.56
CA GLU A 138 28.19 -16.41 -10.96
C GLU A 138 27.30 -16.06 -9.76
N GLN A 139 27.48 -16.78 -8.64
CA GLN A 139 26.75 -16.47 -7.40
C GLN A 139 27.13 -15.08 -6.85
N ALA A 140 28.42 -14.76 -6.85
CA ALA A 140 28.92 -13.48 -6.33
C ALA A 140 28.45 -12.26 -7.13
N LEU A 141 28.15 -12.44 -8.42
CA LEU A 141 27.81 -11.39 -9.37
C LEU A 141 26.35 -11.46 -9.82
N THR A 142 25.44 -11.84 -8.94
CA THR A 142 24.00 -11.78 -9.23
C THR A 142 23.52 -10.32 -9.28
N ALA A 143 22.85 -9.94 -10.36
CA ALA A 143 22.35 -8.58 -10.57
C ALA A 143 20.89 -8.40 -10.15
N TYR A 144 20.51 -7.15 -9.87
CA TYR A 144 19.11 -6.71 -9.96
C TYR A 144 18.83 -6.29 -11.40
N THR A 145 17.72 -6.75 -11.97
CA THR A 145 17.39 -6.53 -13.37
C THR A 145 16.05 -5.84 -13.55
N GLY A 146 15.87 -5.17 -14.68
CA GLY A 146 14.60 -4.58 -15.09
C GLY A 146 14.74 -3.89 -16.45
N PRO A 147 13.62 -3.56 -17.10
CA PRO A 147 13.67 -2.72 -18.29
C PRO A 147 14.14 -1.31 -17.91
N THR A 148 14.76 -0.60 -18.84
CA THR A 148 15.25 0.78 -18.66
C THR A 148 14.15 1.76 -18.26
N ILE A 149 12.91 1.46 -18.67
CA ILE A 149 11.72 2.26 -18.35
C ILE A 149 11.24 2.08 -16.91
N SER A 150 11.70 1.03 -16.20
CA SER A 150 11.23 0.74 -14.86
C SER A 150 11.91 1.62 -13.83
N ASP A 151 11.13 2.12 -12.89
CA ASP A 151 11.59 2.86 -11.72
C ASP A 151 12.26 1.99 -10.65
N ALA A 152 12.24 0.66 -10.81
CA ALA A 152 12.80 -0.30 -9.86
C ALA A 152 13.69 -1.36 -10.55
N ARG A 153 14.51 -2.04 -9.76
CA ARG A 153 15.29 -3.21 -10.18
C ARG A 153 14.99 -4.36 -9.24
N VAL A 154 14.88 -5.56 -9.81
CA VAL A 154 14.36 -6.74 -9.11
C VAL A 154 15.39 -7.86 -9.20
N GLY A 155 15.78 -8.43 -8.05
CA GLY A 155 16.74 -9.52 -7.97
C GLY A 155 16.13 -10.83 -8.45
N ALA A 156 16.79 -11.52 -9.36
CA ALA A 156 16.26 -12.75 -9.97
C ALA A 156 16.23 -13.93 -8.98
N ALA A 157 17.27 -14.09 -8.16
CA ALA A 157 17.41 -15.24 -7.28
C ALA A 157 16.86 -14.99 -5.86
N PRO A 158 16.17 -15.97 -5.26
CA PRO A 158 15.90 -15.95 -3.81
C PRO A 158 17.21 -16.13 -3.02
N PRO A 159 17.21 -15.88 -1.70
CA PRO A 159 18.40 -16.05 -0.87
C PRO A 159 18.84 -17.52 -0.87
N ALA A 160 20.15 -17.74 -0.83
CA ALA A 160 20.70 -19.07 -0.61
C ALA A 160 20.18 -19.63 0.73
N ASN A 161 19.92 -20.94 0.76
CA ASN A 161 19.37 -21.64 1.93
C ASN A 161 18.05 -21.03 2.43
N SER A 162 17.07 -20.87 1.53
CA SER A 162 15.72 -20.46 1.89
C SER A 162 14.70 -21.53 1.53
N ALA A 163 13.63 -21.64 2.31
CA ALA A 163 12.56 -22.61 2.09
C ALA A 163 11.32 -21.89 1.51
N LEU A 164 10.80 -22.37 0.38
CA LEU A 164 9.59 -21.81 -0.21
C LEU A 164 8.39 -22.11 0.68
N ARG A 165 7.68 -21.05 1.11
CA ARG A 165 6.45 -21.12 1.90
C ARG A 165 5.22 -21.27 1.00
N ASP A 166 5.08 -20.37 0.02
CA ASP A 166 4.01 -20.40 -0.97
C ASP A 166 4.38 -19.61 -2.24
N GLN A 167 3.60 -19.83 -3.29
CA GLN A 167 3.70 -19.13 -4.56
C GLN A 167 2.29 -18.78 -5.06
N GLN A 168 2.13 -17.59 -5.65
CA GLN A 168 0.93 -17.21 -6.38
C GLN A 168 1.25 -16.34 -7.61
N THR A 169 0.34 -16.34 -8.57
CA THR A 169 0.35 -15.41 -9.71
C THR A 169 -0.71 -14.35 -9.47
N LEU A 170 -0.32 -13.07 -9.53
CA LEU A 170 -1.18 -11.92 -9.30
C LEU A 170 -1.99 -11.55 -10.55
N PRO A 171 -3.04 -10.71 -10.43
CA PRO A 171 -3.77 -10.17 -11.58
C PRO A 171 -2.89 -9.43 -12.59
N THR A 172 -1.77 -8.85 -12.15
CA THR A 172 -0.77 -8.20 -13.03
C THR A 172 0.13 -9.21 -13.77
N GLU A 173 -0.12 -10.51 -13.62
CA GLU A 173 0.73 -11.63 -14.05
C GLU A 173 2.12 -11.67 -13.39
N ALA A 174 2.39 -10.83 -12.40
CA ALA A 174 3.57 -10.98 -11.56
C ALA A 174 3.48 -12.28 -10.75
N VAL A 175 4.59 -12.98 -10.60
CA VAL A 175 4.67 -14.18 -9.75
C VAL A 175 5.31 -13.81 -8.43
N VAL A 176 4.60 -14.08 -7.33
CA VAL A 176 5.08 -13.84 -5.97
C VAL A 176 5.39 -15.16 -5.30
N ARG A 177 6.53 -15.22 -4.61
CA ARG A 177 6.99 -16.36 -3.83
C ARG A 177 7.40 -15.88 -2.45
N ARG A 178 6.86 -16.49 -1.40
CA ARG A 178 7.26 -16.21 -0.03
C ARG A 178 8.24 -17.27 0.44
N TYR A 179 9.36 -16.85 1.01
CA TYR A 179 10.40 -17.75 1.52
C TYR A 179 10.66 -17.52 3.00
N ASP A 180 10.78 -18.62 3.73
CA ASP A 180 11.38 -18.64 5.05
C ASP A 180 12.91 -18.61 4.90
N THR A 181 13.55 -17.70 5.64
CA THR A 181 15.00 -17.55 5.68
C THR A 181 15.52 -18.09 7.01
N HIS A 182 16.75 -18.63 7.01
CA HIS A 182 17.36 -19.16 8.22
C HIS A 182 18.09 -18.08 9.04
N GLY A 183 18.13 -18.28 10.37
CA GLY A 183 18.79 -17.37 11.32
C GLY A 183 17.95 -16.13 11.66
N ASP A 184 18.61 -15.02 12.03
CA ASP A 184 17.96 -13.75 12.39
C ASP A 184 17.51 -12.91 11.17
N GLN A 185 17.35 -13.53 10.00
CA GLN A 185 16.93 -12.84 8.79
C GLN A 185 15.41 -12.75 8.71
N LEU A 186 14.91 -11.63 8.20
CA LEU A 186 13.48 -11.52 7.87
C LEU A 186 13.15 -12.48 6.72
N PRO A 187 11.93 -13.07 6.70
CA PRO A 187 11.46 -13.84 5.57
C PRO A 187 11.41 -12.96 4.32
N MET A 188 11.43 -13.59 3.14
CA MET A 188 11.49 -12.88 1.87
C MET A 188 10.16 -12.92 1.12
N TYR A 189 9.71 -11.75 0.68
CA TYR A 189 8.68 -11.57 -0.33
C TYR A 189 9.39 -11.38 -1.68
N HIS A 190 9.52 -12.44 -2.46
CA HIS A 190 10.17 -12.41 -3.77
C HIS A 190 9.12 -12.19 -4.85
N ILE A 191 9.30 -11.16 -5.66
CA ILE A 191 8.40 -10.84 -6.77
C ILE A 191 9.14 -10.92 -8.10
N GLU A 192 8.50 -11.51 -9.09
CA GLU A 192 8.96 -11.63 -10.48
C GLU A 192 7.92 -10.96 -11.38
N PRO A 193 8.09 -9.67 -11.72
CA PRO A 193 7.22 -8.97 -12.66
C PRO A 193 7.18 -9.66 -14.03
N ARG A 194 6.06 -9.54 -14.75
CA ARG A 194 5.88 -10.21 -16.06
C ARG A 194 6.95 -9.82 -17.08
N GLU A 195 7.39 -8.56 -17.04
CA GLU A 195 8.41 -8.02 -17.95
C GLU A 195 9.81 -8.64 -17.74
N GLN A 196 10.08 -9.32 -16.62
CA GLN A 196 11.34 -10.06 -16.45
C GLN A 196 11.40 -11.31 -17.34
N ARG A 197 10.26 -11.78 -17.83
CA ARG A 197 10.13 -12.98 -18.68
C ARG A 197 10.05 -12.64 -20.17
N PHE A 198 10.18 -11.36 -20.54
CA PHE A 198 10.15 -10.94 -21.94
C PHE A 198 11.41 -11.40 -22.67
N ASN A 199 11.23 -11.84 -23.92
CA ASN A 199 12.35 -12.08 -24.83
C ASN A 199 12.89 -10.74 -25.37
N ALA A 200 14.00 -10.79 -26.12
CA ALA A 200 14.64 -9.59 -26.66
C ALA A 200 13.68 -8.76 -27.53
N ASP A 201 12.97 -9.38 -28.47
CA ASP A 201 12.05 -8.70 -29.39
C ASP A 201 10.91 -7.97 -28.64
N THR A 202 10.35 -8.61 -27.61
CA THR A 202 9.28 -7.99 -26.78
C THR A 202 9.82 -6.85 -25.93
N MET A 203 11.06 -6.99 -25.43
CA MET A 203 11.72 -5.93 -24.66
C MET A 203 12.03 -4.71 -25.53
N GLU A 204 12.50 -4.93 -26.77
CA GLU A 204 12.73 -3.87 -27.75
C GLU A 204 11.42 -3.14 -28.08
N ALA A 205 10.35 -3.89 -28.33
CA ALA A 205 9.02 -3.32 -28.57
C ALA A 205 8.50 -2.50 -27.37
N LEU A 206 8.77 -2.93 -26.14
CA LEU A 206 8.42 -2.19 -24.92
C LEU A 206 9.13 -0.85 -24.85
N VAL A 207 10.45 -0.82 -25.11
CA VAL A 207 11.24 0.41 -25.06
C VAL A 207 10.83 1.37 -26.17
N GLU A 208 10.68 0.89 -27.40
CA GLU A 208 10.25 1.72 -28.53
C GLU A 208 8.83 2.28 -28.31
N ALA A 209 7.92 1.50 -27.74
CA ALA A 209 6.57 1.98 -27.41
C ALA A 209 6.59 3.01 -26.26
N TYR A 210 7.45 2.83 -25.26
CA TYR A 210 7.63 3.83 -24.20
C TYR A 210 8.16 5.16 -24.74
N GLU A 211 9.14 5.14 -25.65
CA GLU A 211 9.68 6.34 -26.28
C GLU A 211 8.60 7.11 -27.07
N ARG A 212 7.68 6.40 -27.74
CA ARG A 212 6.51 7.01 -28.38
C ARG A 212 5.62 7.73 -27.37
N VAL A 213 5.29 7.09 -26.24
CA VAL A 213 4.47 7.72 -25.18
C VAL A 213 5.18 8.95 -24.62
N ALA A 214 6.47 8.86 -24.30
CA ALA A 214 7.25 9.95 -23.76
C ALA A 214 7.35 11.14 -24.73
N THR A 215 7.58 10.88 -26.02
CA THR A 215 7.66 11.91 -27.07
C THR A 215 6.31 12.60 -27.29
N ALA A 216 5.23 11.83 -27.30
CA ALA A 216 3.87 12.34 -27.46
C ALA A 216 3.47 13.23 -26.27
N ALA A 217 3.77 12.81 -25.05
CA ALA A 217 3.56 13.60 -23.84
C ALA A 217 4.33 14.93 -23.86
N ALA A 218 5.54 14.95 -24.41
CA ALA A 218 6.33 16.18 -24.57
C ALA A 218 5.76 17.15 -25.62
N ALA A 219 4.92 16.66 -26.55
CA ALA A 219 4.34 17.43 -27.64
C ALA A 219 2.89 17.90 -27.37
N ASP A 220 2.41 17.80 -26.12
CA ASP A 220 1.01 18.07 -25.70
C ASP A 220 -0.06 17.22 -26.43
N GLY A 221 0.35 16.26 -27.26
CA GLY A 221 -0.52 15.28 -27.90
C GLY A 221 -0.39 13.96 -27.17
N GLY A 222 -1.23 13.69 -26.18
CA GLY A 222 -1.16 12.44 -25.41
C GLY A 222 -1.23 11.19 -26.31
N CYS A 223 -0.49 10.15 -25.94
CA CYS A 223 -0.56 8.83 -26.58
C CYS A 223 -0.94 7.80 -25.52
N HIS A 224 -2.01 7.04 -25.77
CA HIS A 224 -2.44 6.02 -24.85
C HIS A 224 -1.44 4.84 -24.88
N PRO A 225 -1.07 4.24 -23.73
CA PRO A 225 -0.09 3.15 -23.66
C PRO A 225 -0.38 1.97 -24.61
N TYR A 226 -1.64 1.56 -24.74
CA TYR A 226 -2.02 0.45 -25.63
C TYR A 226 -1.95 0.84 -27.12
N ASP A 227 -2.15 2.12 -27.46
CA ASP A 227 -2.00 2.60 -28.84
C ASP A 227 -0.52 2.60 -29.24
N ALA A 228 0.36 3.04 -28.33
CA ALA A 228 1.80 2.96 -28.52
C ALA A 228 2.28 1.51 -28.66
N ALA A 229 1.80 0.61 -27.80
CA ALA A 229 2.10 -0.82 -27.89
C ALA A 229 1.65 -1.40 -29.24
N THR A 230 0.44 -1.06 -29.71
CA THR A 230 -0.10 -1.53 -31.00
C THR A 230 0.70 -1.01 -32.19
N ALA A 231 1.22 0.22 -32.10
CA ALA A 231 1.98 0.84 -33.18
C ALA A 231 3.37 0.20 -33.41
N VAL A 232 3.90 -0.48 -32.40
CA VAL A 232 5.25 -1.07 -32.40
C VAL A 232 5.21 -2.59 -32.47
N ALA A 233 4.24 -3.20 -31.81
CA ALA A 233 4.08 -4.64 -31.80
C ALA A 233 3.78 -5.18 -33.21
N GLY A 234 4.59 -6.14 -33.67
CA GLY A 234 4.37 -6.84 -34.92
C GLY A 234 3.18 -7.81 -34.90
N ASP A 235 2.65 -8.11 -33.72
CA ASP A 235 1.53 -9.03 -33.51
C ASP A 235 0.72 -8.70 -32.24
N SER A 236 -0.47 -9.29 -32.14
CA SER A 236 -1.43 -9.07 -31.04
C SER A 236 -0.95 -9.62 -29.69
N MET A 237 -0.05 -10.61 -29.66
CA MET A 237 0.47 -11.19 -28.42
C MET A 237 1.44 -10.21 -27.76
N THR A 238 2.32 -9.62 -28.55
CA THR A 238 3.28 -8.59 -28.14
C THR A 238 2.55 -7.35 -27.63
N THR A 239 1.47 -6.90 -28.29
CA THR A 239 0.63 -5.79 -27.79
C THR A 239 0.05 -6.08 -26.41
N THR A 240 -0.47 -7.29 -26.20
CA THR A 240 -1.09 -7.72 -24.93
C THR A 240 -0.06 -7.89 -23.80
N ALA A 241 1.19 -8.20 -24.15
CA ALA A 241 2.30 -8.23 -23.23
C ALA A 241 2.76 -6.81 -22.84
N VAL A 242 2.97 -5.95 -23.82
CA VAL A 242 3.59 -4.62 -23.66
C VAL A 242 2.62 -3.60 -23.06
N GLY A 243 1.36 -3.56 -23.50
CA GLY A 243 0.38 -2.54 -23.10
C GLY A 243 0.23 -2.37 -21.58
N PRO A 244 -0.03 -3.44 -20.81
CA PRO A 244 -0.14 -3.36 -19.34
C PRO A 244 1.16 -2.92 -18.66
N VAL A 245 2.33 -3.29 -19.20
CA VAL A 245 3.62 -2.89 -18.63
C VAL A 245 3.87 -1.40 -18.88
N LEU A 246 3.49 -0.88 -20.05
CA LEU A 246 3.55 0.56 -20.30
C LEU A 246 2.60 1.34 -19.39
N GLU A 247 1.36 0.90 -19.25
CA GLU A 247 0.38 1.54 -18.36
C GLU A 247 0.91 1.61 -16.92
N LYS A 248 1.45 0.49 -16.41
CA LYS A 248 2.11 0.38 -15.11
C LYS A 248 3.24 1.38 -14.88
N HIS A 249 4.11 1.62 -15.87
CA HIS A 249 5.29 2.50 -15.71
C HIS A 249 5.09 3.94 -16.22
N THR A 250 4.01 4.25 -16.95
CA THR A 250 3.75 5.60 -17.48
C THR A 250 2.61 6.32 -16.77
N GLY A 251 1.54 5.60 -16.42
CA GLY A 251 0.38 6.14 -15.70
C GLY A 251 0.28 5.65 -14.25
N GLY A 252 0.76 4.43 -13.98
CA GLY A 252 0.78 3.80 -12.67
C GLY A 252 2.00 4.16 -11.81
N LEU A 253 2.14 3.47 -10.69
CA LEU A 253 3.26 3.61 -9.74
C LEU A 253 4.33 2.51 -9.88
N GLY A 254 4.50 1.97 -11.10
CA GLY A 254 5.54 1.01 -11.42
C GLY A 254 5.42 -0.30 -10.65
N ILE A 255 6.50 -0.72 -9.98
CA ILE A 255 6.54 -1.98 -9.22
C ILE A 255 5.52 -2.02 -8.06
N LEU A 256 5.07 -0.86 -7.57
CA LEU A 256 4.07 -0.82 -6.50
C LEU A 256 2.70 -1.34 -6.98
N GLU A 257 2.39 -1.25 -8.28
CA GLU A 257 1.19 -1.87 -8.86
C GLU A 257 1.21 -3.38 -8.67
N ASP A 258 2.35 -4.04 -8.90
CA ASP A 258 2.45 -5.48 -8.68
C ASP A 258 2.42 -5.82 -7.18
N ILE A 259 3.10 -5.03 -6.34
CA ILE A 259 3.16 -5.31 -4.89
C ILE A 259 1.76 -5.19 -4.26
N PHE A 260 1.00 -4.15 -4.59
CA PHE A 260 -0.34 -3.95 -4.06
C PHE A 260 -1.43 -4.72 -4.82
N ALA A 261 -1.13 -5.36 -5.96
CA ALA A 261 -2.03 -6.36 -6.52
C ALA A 261 -2.14 -7.62 -5.63
N ASP A 262 -1.17 -7.88 -4.75
CA ASP A 262 -1.29 -8.88 -3.68
C ASP A 262 -2.12 -8.31 -2.52
N GLN A 263 -3.37 -8.79 -2.37
CA GLN A 263 -4.29 -8.38 -1.31
C GLN A 263 -3.77 -8.70 0.10
N ARG A 264 -2.80 -9.60 0.23
CA ARG A 264 -2.15 -9.92 1.52
C ARG A 264 -1.21 -8.80 1.99
N VAL A 265 -0.73 -7.95 1.08
CA VAL A 265 0.21 -6.87 1.40
C VAL A 265 -0.53 -5.66 1.94
N SER A 266 -0.35 -5.32 3.23
CA SER A 266 -0.97 -4.16 3.86
C SER A 266 -0.12 -2.89 3.79
N ASP A 267 1.21 -3.04 3.72
CA ASP A 267 2.13 -1.91 3.69
C ASP A 267 3.36 -2.21 2.83
N ALA A 268 3.92 -1.18 2.22
CA ALA A 268 5.24 -1.20 1.60
C ALA A 268 6.07 -0.02 2.12
N PHE A 269 7.36 -0.24 2.35
CA PHE A 269 8.28 0.74 2.94
C PHE A 269 9.52 0.88 2.07
N ALA A 270 9.77 2.11 1.60
CA ALA A 270 11.00 2.54 0.96
C ALA A 270 11.80 3.38 1.95
N THR A 271 12.85 2.81 2.55
CA THR A 271 13.62 3.47 3.61
C THR A 271 14.80 4.26 3.00
N ALA A 272 15.06 5.47 3.50
CA ALA A 272 16.23 6.22 3.05
C ALA A 272 17.55 5.57 3.54
N PRO A 273 18.64 5.67 2.76
CA PRO A 273 18.67 6.11 1.38
C PRO A 273 18.10 5.01 0.45
N VAL A 274 17.13 5.40 -0.39
CA VAL A 274 16.39 4.48 -1.28
C VAL A 274 17.26 3.73 -2.30
N SER A 275 18.45 4.26 -2.62
CA SER A 275 19.43 3.59 -3.49
C SER A 275 20.04 2.35 -2.83
N ASP A 276 20.15 2.35 -1.50
CA ASP A 276 20.97 1.38 -0.78
C ASP A 276 20.12 0.39 0.00
N THR A 277 18.83 0.66 0.15
CA THR A 277 17.89 -0.24 0.82
C THR A 277 16.99 -0.99 -0.17
N ARG A 278 16.57 -2.19 0.23
CA ARG A 278 15.49 -2.92 -0.45
C ARG A 278 14.15 -2.46 0.10
N LEU A 279 13.11 -2.52 -0.72
CA LEU A 279 11.74 -2.36 -0.22
C LEU A 279 11.45 -3.45 0.82
N ARG A 280 10.69 -3.07 1.84
CA ARG A 280 10.07 -4.02 2.79
C ARG A 280 8.58 -3.98 2.61
N VAL A 281 7.92 -5.09 2.87
CA VAL A 281 6.46 -5.18 2.87
C VAL A 281 5.96 -5.78 4.17
N ARG A 282 4.72 -5.47 4.53
CA ARG A 282 3.97 -6.23 5.53
C ARG A 282 2.93 -7.07 4.80
N CYS A 283 3.09 -8.39 4.82
CA CYS A 283 2.25 -9.36 4.12
C CYS A 283 1.64 -10.32 5.16
N ASP A 284 0.31 -10.44 5.20
CA ASP A 284 -0.42 -11.19 6.25
C ASP A 284 -0.02 -10.77 7.68
N GLY A 285 0.28 -9.49 7.88
CA GLY A 285 0.74 -8.94 9.16
C GLY A 285 2.22 -9.18 9.48
N GLU A 286 2.94 -10.01 8.72
CA GLU A 286 4.36 -10.30 8.90
C GLU A 286 5.25 -9.33 8.10
N THR A 287 6.34 -8.86 8.69
CA THR A 287 7.31 -8.00 7.98
C THR A 287 8.27 -8.83 7.16
N MET A 288 8.33 -8.59 5.84
CA MET A 288 9.17 -9.32 4.90
C MET A 288 10.11 -8.37 4.16
N ARG A 289 11.32 -8.84 3.85
CA ARG A 289 12.23 -8.16 2.91
C ARG A 289 11.85 -8.52 1.49
N THR A 290 11.96 -7.58 0.56
CA THR A 290 11.76 -7.87 -0.87
C THR A 290 13.07 -8.07 -1.62
N ASN A 291 12.99 -8.60 -2.84
CA ASN A 291 14.04 -8.56 -3.86
C ASN A 291 14.01 -7.26 -4.70
N VAL A 292 13.27 -6.23 -4.29
CA VAL A 292 13.08 -4.99 -5.05
C VAL A 292 13.92 -3.85 -4.49
N ARG A 293 14.59 -3.11 -5.37
CA ARG A 293 15.26 -1.85 -5.08
C ARG A 293 14.68 -0.75 -5.96
N LEU A 294 14.34 0.39 -5.37
CA LEU A 294 13.96 1.57 -6.16
C LEU A 294 15.21 2.22 -6.75
N THR A 295 15.11 2.67 -7.98
CA THR A 295 16.18 3.48 -8.58
C THR A 295 16.11 4.91 -8.02
N PRO A 296 17.23 5.67 -7.98
CA PRO A 296 17.19 7.07 -7.62
C PRO A 296 16.26 7.89 -8.52
N ALA A 297 16.22 7.59 -9.82
CA ALA A 297 15.29 8.19 -10.76
C ALA A 297 13.85 7.88 -10.36
N GLY A 298 13.53 6.61 -10.09
CA GLY A 298 12.20 6.18 -9.68
C GLY A 298 11.71 6.77 -8.38
N ALA A 299 12.57 6.89 -7.37
CA ALA A 299 12.22 7.60 -6.14
C ALA A 299 11.89 9.08 -6.39
N ASN A 300 12.61 9.74 -7.29
CA ASN A 300 12.32 11.11 -7.71
C ASN A 300 11.04 11.19 -8.56
N THR A 301 10.75 10.19 -9.40
CA THR A 301 9.49 10.06 -10.14
C THR A 301 8.32 9.98 -9.15
N LEU A 302 8.38 9.08 -8.16
CA LEU A 302 7.38 8.96 -7.09
C LEU A 302 7.21 10.27 -6.32
N ALA A 303 8.31 10.90 -5.90
CA ALA A 303 8.28 12.21 -5.24
C ALA A 303 7.54 13.25 -6.10
N SER A 304 7.84 13.30 -7.39
CA SER A 304 7.24 14.24 -8.34
C SER A 304 5.77 13.94 -8.61
N THR A 305 5.40 12.67 -8.70
CA THR A 305 4.00 12.23 -8.84
C THR A 305 3.19 12.62 -7.62
N PHE A 306 3.67 12.35 -6.41
CA PHE A 306 2.95 12.71 -5.19
C PHE A 306 2.96 14.21 -4.88
N ARG A 307 4.00 14.95 -5.29
CA ARG A 307 3.97 16.42 -5.32
C ARG A 307 2.76 16.92 -6.11
N ARG A 308 2.59 16.40 -7.33
CA ARG A 308 1.49 16.80 -8.23
C ARG A 308 0.12 16.37 -7.69
N SER A 309 0.00 15.17 -7.13
CA SER A 309 -1.30 14.65 -6.69
C SER A 309 -1.75 15.16 -5.32
N SER A 310 -0.82 15.46 -4.41
CA SER A 310 -1.12 16.00 -3.08
C SER A 310 -1.30 17.53 -3.06
N GLY A 311 -0.83 18.26 -4.08
CA GLY A 311 -0.81 19.73 -4.05
C GLY A 311 0.12 20.34 -3.00
N ARG A 312 0.91 19.54 -2.27
CA ARG A 312 1.86 20.05 -1.27
C ARG A 312 3.22 20.32 -1.92
N ALA A 313 3.86 21.40 -1.49
CA ALA A 313 5.26 21.63 -1.78
C ALA A 313 6.11 20.57 -1.04
N PHE A 314 6.44 19.45 -1.66
CA PHE A 314 7.42 18.51 -1.10
C PHE A 314 8.82 18.98 -1.52
N SER A 315 9.52 19.72 -0.68
CA SER A 315 10.80 20.39 -1.00
C SER A 315 11.70 20.42 0.23
N GLN A 316 12.94 20.93 0.11
CA GLN A 316 13.79 21.10 1.31
C GLN A 316 13.15 22.03 2.38
N ALA A 317 12.33 23.00 1.97
CA ALA A 317 11.60 23.88 2.90
C ALA A 317 10.34 23.23 3.48
N SER A 318 9.88 22.12 2.91
CA SER A 318 8.69 21.38 3.32
C SER A 318 8.95 19.89 3.05
N PRO A 319 9.80 19.25 3.86
CA PRO A 319 10.45 17.98 3.52
C PRO A 319 9.62 16.76 3.90
N THR A 320 8.31 16.96 4.10
CA THR A 320 7.34 15.94 4.48
C THR A 320 6.15 16.01 3.53
N LEU A 321 5.62 14.86 3.17
CA LEU A 321 4.54 14.68 2.22
C LEU A 321 3.51 13.73 2.82
N ASP A 322 2.24 14.08 2.68
CA ASP A 322 1.11 13.18 2.91
C ASP A 322 0.28 13.23 1.64
N ALA A 323 -0.03 12.06 1.08
CA ALA A 323 -0.72 11.92 -0.19
C ALA A 323 -1.60 10.68 -0.18
N THR A 324 -2.54 10.64 -1.13
CA THR A 324 -3.31 9.43 -1.44
C THR A 324 -3.14 9.09 -2.92
N ALA A 325 -3.07 7.80 -3.21
CA ALA A 325 -2.99 7.28 -4.56
C ALA A 325 -3.87 6.04 -4.72
N THR A 326 -4.37 5.80 -5.93
CA THR A 326 -5.00 4.52 -6.27
C THR A 326 -3.92 3.65 -6.92
N VAL A 327 -3.71 2.45 -6.40
CA VAL A 327 -2.70 1.49 -6.87
C VAL A 327 -3.35 0.11 -6.91
N ALA A 328 -3.33 -0.58 -8.04
CA ALA A 328 -4.00 -1.86 -8.24
C ALA A 328 -5.45 -1.88 -7.68
N ASP A 329 -6.24 -0.86 -8.03
CA ASP A 329 -7.61 -0.63 -7.56
C ASP A 329 -7.79 -0.39 -6.04
N ARG A 330 -6.69 -0.28 -5.28
CA ARG A 330 -6.69 -0.05 -3.84
C ARG A 330 -6.34 1.41 -3.52
N GLN A 331 -6.97 1.98 -2.50
CA GLN A 331 -6.58 3.30 -1.98
C GLN A 331 -5.35 3.14 -1.10
N ILE A 332 -4.24 3.79 -1.46
CA ILE A 332 -3.00 3.77 -0.72
C ILE A 332 -2.76 5.15 -0.11
N ARG A 333 -2.56 5.20 1.21
CA ARG A 333 -2.04 6.38 1.91
C ARG A 333 -0.52 6.37 1.79
N VAL A 334 0.05 7.53 1.47
CA VAL A 334 1.48 7.69 1.23
C VAL A 334 2.02 8.76 2.15
N ALA A 335 2.93 8.38 3.03
CA ALA A 335 3.77 9.32 3.76
C ALA A 335 5.15 9.36 3.09
N GLY A 336 5.63 10.55 2.74
CA GLY A 336 6.95 10.77 2.16
C GLY A 336 7.78 11.71 3.01
N VAL A 337 9.10 11.48 3.04
CA VAL A 337 10.05 12.39 3.69
C VAL A 337 11.28 12.59 2.79
N SER A 338 11.93 13.74 2.91
CA SER A 338 13.19 14.08 2.24
C SER A 338 14.17 14.76 3.19
N GLU A 339 15.35 15.11 2.70
CA GLU A 339 16.25 16.00 3.43
C GLU A 339 15.56 17.34 3.77
N PRO A 340 15.87 17.96 4.93
CA PRO A 340 16.87 17.54 5.93
C PRO A 340 16.33 16.59 7.03
N VAL A 341 15.07 16.18 6.99
CA VAL A 341 14.47 15.35 8.07
C VAL A 341 14.77 13.86 7.96
N SER A 342 15.40 13.45 6.84
CA SER A 342 15.77 12.08 6.49
C SER A 342 17.04 12.12 5.63
N ASP A 343 17.81 11.03 5.59
CA ASP A 343 19.05 10.86 4.81
C ASP A 343 18.79 10.69 3.29
N GLY A 344 17.79 11.40 2.77
CA GLY A 344 17.28 11.25 1.41
C GLY A 344 15.78 10.94 1.38
N LEU A 345 15.28 10.64 0.18
CA LEU A 345 13.88 10.27 -0.04
C LEU A 345 13.55 8.96 0.68
N ALA A 346 12.42 8.94 1.38
CA ALA A 346 11.80 7.72 1.91
C ALA A 346 10.28 7.82 1.80
N PHE A 347 9.63 6.66 1.70
CA PHE A 347 8.18 6.55 1.58
C PHE A 347 7.64 5.39 2.42
N ALA A 348 6.47 5.60 3.01
CA ALA A 348 5.64 4.55 3.57
C ALA A 348 4.30 4.54 2.83
N PHE A 349 3.98 3.40 2.25
CA PHE A 349 2.75 3.14 1.52
C PHE A 349 1.90 2.23 2.39
N ARG A 350 0.68 2.65 2.70
CA ARG A 350 -0.24 1.86 3.49
C ARG A 350 -1.50 1.64 2.70
N ALA A 351 -1.77 0.39 2.38
CA ALA A 351 -3.05 0.01 1.81
C ALA A 351 -4.13 0.38 2.81
N HIS A 352 -5.02 1.22 2.32
CA HIS A 352 -6.25 1.58 2.97
C HIS A 352 -7.34 0.68 2.39
N ASP A 353 -7.10 -0.63 2.47
CA ASP A 353 -8.16 -1.62 2.30
C ASP A 353 -9.08 -1.45 3.48
N ARG A 354 -10.10 -0.61 3.31
CA ARG A 354 -11.27 -0.76 4.16
C ARG A 354 -11.97 -1.98 3.58
N ASP A 355 -11.91 -3.09 4.30
CA ASP A 355 -13.08 -3.95 4.34
C ASP A 355 -14.27 -3.00 4.51
N VAL A 356 -15.15 -2.99 3.53
CA VAL A 356 -16.33 -2.13 3.56
C VAL A 356 -17.27 -2.78 4.56
N TRP A 357 -17.08 -2.44 5.84
CA TRP A 357 -17.87 -2.99 6.93
C TRP A 357 -19.34 -2.63 6.72
N ARG A 358 -20.19 -3.65 6.80
CA ARG A 358 -21.64 -3.59 6.90
C ARG A 358 -22.05 -3.96 8.33
N LEU A 359 -23.29 -3.68 8.70
CA LEU A 359 -23.81 -4.06 10.02
C LEU A 359 -23.73 -5.57 10.26
N ALA A 360 -23.97 -6.38 9.22
CA ALA A 360 -23.86 -7.84 9.29
C ALA A 360 -22.46 -8.31 9.75
N ASP A 361 -21.38 -7.66 9.28
CA ASP A 361 -20.01 -8.02 9.65
C ASP A 361 -19.74 -7.78 11.14
N PHE A 362 -20.34 -6.74 11.74
CA PHE A 362 -20.25 -6.48 13.17
C PHE A 362 -21.03 -7.50 14.01
N VAL A 363 -22.11 -8.05 13.47
CA VAL A 363 -22.87 -9.13 14.11
C VAL A 363 -22.08 -10.44 14.02
N ALA A 364 -21.56 -10.77 12.83
CA ALA A 364 -20.77 -11.97 12.58
C ALA A 364 -19.54 -12.07 13.49
N ASN A 365 -18.85 -10.95 13.74
CA ASN A 365 -17.67 -10.91 14.61
C ASN A 365 -17.98 -10.63 16.10
N GLY A 366 -19.26 -10.52 16.47
CA GLY A 366 -19.70 -10.30 17.85
C GLY A 366 -19.45 -8.90 18.42
N THR A 367 -19.04 -7.92 17.61
CA THR A 367 -18.85 -6.52 18.06
C THR A 367 -20.19 -5.83 18.35
N MET A 368 -21.25 -6.24 17.65
CA MET A 368 -22.59 -5.68 17.77
C MET A 368 -23.64 -6.80 17.87
N PRO A 369 -24.56 -6.78 18.84
CA PRO A 369 -25.70 -7.69 18.85
C PRO A 369 -26.60 -7.48 17.63
N ALA A 370 -27.20 -8.55 17.08
CA ALA A 370 -28.14 -8.46 15.96
C ALA A 370 -29.30 -7.50 16.25
N ALA A 371 -29.83 -7.49 17.48
CA ALA A 371 -30.90 -6.58 17.90
C ALA A 371 -30.50 -5.10 17.84
N VAL A 372 -29.23 -4.78 18.13
CA VAL A 372 -28.70 -3.42 17.97
C VAL A 372 -28.57 -3.09 16.48
N ALA A 373 -28.04 -4.01 15.67
CA ALA A 373 -27.94 -3.82 14.22
C ALA A 373 -29.32 -3.61 13.58
N GLY A 374 -30.33 -4.37 14.01
CA GLY A 374 -31.72 -4.25 13.58
C GLY A 374 -32.29 -2.87 13.85
N LEU A 375 -32.16 -2.38 15.10
CA LEU A 375 -32.58 -1.02 15.46
C LEU A 375 -31.86 0.04 14.60
N LEU A 376 -30.52 -0.01 14.55
CA LEU A 376 -29.73 1.01 13.86
C LEU A 376 -30.01 1.07 12.36
N SER A 377 -30.27 -0.08 11.75
CA SER A 377 -30.65 -0.20 10.35
C SER A 377 -31.98 0.48 10.07
N ILE A 378 -33.02 0.26 10.90
CA ILE A 378 -34.32 0.94 10.77
C ILE A 378 -34.18 2.45 11.03
N VAL A 379 -33.39 2.85 12.03
CA VAL A 379 -33.13 4.27 12.33
C VAL A 379 -32.49 4.98 11.14
N ALA A 380 -31.47 4.38 10.52
CA ALA A 380 -30.83 4.95 9.34
C ALA A 380 -31.75 4.97 8.11
N GLU A 381 -32.49 3.88 7.87
CA GLU A 381 -33.46 3.77 6.76
C GLU A 381 -34.55 4.85 6.83
N ARG A 382 -35.01 5.17 8.04
CA ARG A 382 -36.13 6.09 8.29
C ARG A 382 -35.71 7.51 8.69
N GLY A 383 -34.44 7.86 8.46
CA GLY A 383 -34.00 9.25 8.56
C GLY A 383 -33.63 9.75 9.95
N GLY A 384 -33.30 8.87 10.90
CA GLY A 384 -32.93 9.28 12.26
C GLY A 384 -31.60 10.05 12.35
N ALA A 385 -31.50 10.91 13.35
CA ALA A 385 -30.31 11.69 13.69
C ALA A 385 -29.43 10.95 14.73
N CYS A 386 -28.27 10.45 14.30
CA CYS A 386 -27.42 9.60 15.14
C CYS A 386 -25.99 10.13 15.30
N LEU A 387 -25.46 10.02 16.53
CA LEU A 387 -24.05 10.26 16.83
C LEU A 387 -23.36 8.98 17.29
N VAL A 388 -22.28 8.60 16.60
CA VAL A 388 -21.39 7.50 16.98
C VAL A 388 -20.23 8.06 17.82
N ALA A 389 -20.21 7.71 19.10
CA ALA A 389 -19.27 8.16 20.10
C ALA A 389 -18.27 7.07 20.52
N GLY A 390 -17.14 7.50 21.08
CA GLY A 390 -16.10 6.62 21.62
C GLY A 390 -14.70 7.23 21.54
N PRO A 391 -13.70 6.62 22.20
CA PRO A 391 -12.31 7.06 22.13
C PRO A 391 -11.69 6.82 20.75
N ARG A 392 -10.43 7.26 20.57
CA ARG A 392 -9.66 6.97 19.35
C ARG A 392 -9.49 5.45 19.19
N GLY A 393 -9.62 4.96 17.95
CA GLY A 393 -9.48 3.53 17.65
C GLY A 393 -10.67 2.64 18.05
N ALA A 394 -11.77 3.21 18.57
CA ALA A 394 -12.97 2.44 18.94
C ALA A 394 -13.81 1.95 17.74
N GLY A 395 -13.52 2.43 16.52
CA GLY A 395 -14.23 2.04 15.30
C GLY A 395 -15.37 2.98 14.87
N LYS A 396 -15.46 4.20 15.44
CA LYS A 396 -16.54 5.15 15.14
C LYS A 396 -16.81 5.36 13.65
N THR A 397 -15.78 5.71 12.90
CA THR A 397 -15.90 5.99 11.45
C THR A 397 -16.22 4.72 10.66
N THR A 398 -15.79 3.55 11.14
CA THR A 398 -16.15 2.25 10.56
C THR A 398 -17.64 1.96 10.77
N THR A 399 -18.15 2.15 11.99
CA THR A 399 -19.58 2.01 12.29
C THR A 399 -20.43 3.02 11.51
N LEU A 400 -19.99 4.29 11.43
CA LEU A 400 -20.64 5.29 10.58
C LEU A 400 -20.68 4.85 9.11
N GLY A 401 -19.56 4.34 8.58
CA GLY A 401 -19.47 3.81 7.22
C GLY A 401 -20.43 2.65 6.95
N ALA A 402 -20.68 1.79 7.94
CA ALA A 402 -21.67 0.72 7.84
C ALA A 402 -23.11 1.23 7.83
N LEU A 403 -23.43 2.25 8.65
CA LEU A 403 -24.76 2.86 8.65
C LEU A 403 -25.12 3.50 7.30
N LEU A 404 -24.13 3.98 6.54
CA LEU A 404 -24.36 4.51 5.19
C LEU A 404 -24.93 3.47 4.21
N TRP A 405 -24.69 2.17 4.45
CA TRP A 405 -25.26 1.11 3.62
C TRP A 405 -26.74 0.86 3.88
N GLU A 406 -27.21 1.24 5.07
CA GLU A 406 -28.60 1.10 5.50
C GLU A 406 -29.51 2.23 5.03
N LEU A 407 -28.92 3.33 4.51
CA LEU A 407 -29.68 4.39 3.84
C LEU A 407 -30.39 3.82 2.59
N PRO A 408 -31.62 4.26 2.28
CA PRO A 408 -32.30 3.86 1.05
C PRO A 408 -31.46 4.23 -0.19
N LYS A 409 -31.49 3.39 -1.24
CA LYS A 409 -30.61 3.59 -2.42
C LYS A 409 -30.94 4.88 -3.18
N GLU A 410 -32.18 5.32 -3.10
CA GLU A 410 -32.73 6.50 -3.76
C GLU A 410 -32.39 7.80 -3.01
N VAL A 411 -31.96 7.70 -1.75
CA VAL A 411 -31.61 8.85 -0.92
C VAL A 411 -30.21 9.34 -1.29
N ARG A 412 -30.15 10.57 -1.82
CA ARG A 412 -28.89 11.27 -2.06
C ARG A 412 -28.16 11.46 -0.74
N THR A 413 -26.86 11.14 -0.72
CA THR A 413 -26.04 11.20 0.49
C THR A 413 -24.90 12.20 0.32
N ILE A 414 -24.82 13.19 1.21
CA ILE A 414 -23.69 14.12 1.28
C ILE A 414 -22.78 13.70 2.43
N LEU A 415 -21.50 13.47 2.13
CA LEU A 415 -20.47 13.14 3.12
C LEU A 415 -19.57 14.34 3.36
N ILE A 416 -19.21 14.63 4.60
CA ILE A 416 -18.27 15.70 4.96
C ILE A 416 -17.14 15.08 5.78
N GLU A 417 -15.91 15.15 5.28
CA GLU A 417 -14.77 14.54 5.94
C GLU A 417 -13.47 15.34 5.74
N ASP A 418 -12.65 15.43 6.80
CA ASP A 418 -11.30 16.00 6.73
C ASP A 418 -10.38 15.12 5.88
N THR A 419 -10.51 13.80 6.03
CA THR A 419 -9.72 12.77 5.34
C THR A 419 -10.69 11.74 4.79
N ARG A 420 -10.45 11.24 3.57
CA ARG A 420 -11.27 10.19 2.94
C ARG A 420 -11.23 8.91 3.78
N GLU A 421 -12.28 8.71 4.54
CA GLU A 421 -12.48 7.63 5.48
C GLU A 421 -13.79 6.88 5.20
N LEU A 422 -14.81 7.56 4.72
CA LEU A 422 -16.10 6.94 4.45
C LEU A 422 -16.10 6.21 3.09
N PRO A 423 -16.90 5.14 2.92
CA PRO A 423 -16.87 4.25 1.74
C PRO A 423 -17.55 4.86 0.50
N ALA A 424 -17.26 6.13 0.19
CA ALA A 424 -17.92 6.88 -0.88
C ALA A 424 -17.74 6.23 -2.26
N SER A 425 -16.56 5.69 -2.56
CA SER A 425 -16.29 4.96 -3.81
C SER A 425 -17.13 3.68 -3.89
N SER A 426 -17.12 2.86 -2.84
CA SER A 426 -17.85 1.60 -2.80
C SER A 426 -19.36 1.79 -2.90
N LEU A 427 -19.92 2.83 -2.26
CA LEU A 427 -21.33 3.19 -2.38
C LEU A 427 -21.69 3.65 -3.81
N ARG A 428 -20.83 4.45 -4.47
CA ARG A 428 -21.04 4.85 -5.87
C ARG A 428 -20.97 3.66 -6.83
N SER A 429 -20.07 2.70 -6.58
CA SER A 429 -20.01 1.44 -7.35
C SER A 429 -21.28 0.61 -7.21
N ASP A 430 -21.97 0.68 -6.07
CA ASP A 430 -23.31 0.11 -5.84
C ASP A 430 -24.46 0.98 -6.42
N ARG A 431 -24.13 1.95 -7.28
CA ARG A 431 -25.06 2.86 -7.97
C ARG A 431 -25.84 3.81 -7.05
N ARG A 432 -25.27 4.19 -5.91
CA ARG A 432 -25.84 5.20 -5.01
C ARG A 432 -25.34 6.60 -5.34
N ASP A 433 -26.18 7.60 -5.15
CA ASP A 433 -25.84 9.02 -5.33
C ASP A 433 -25.13 9.57 -4.09
N VAL A 434 -23.79 9.53 -4.11
CA VAL A 434 -22.96 9.94 -2.98
C VAL A 434 -21.98 11.04 -3.37
N GLN A 435 -22.19 12.23 -2.80
CA GLN A 435 -21.32 13.39 -2.97
C GLN A 435 -20.47 13.62 -1.71
N ALA A 436 -19.15 13.50 -1.84
CA ALA A 436 -18.23 13.82 -0.74
C ALA A 436 -17.75 15.27 -0.84
N LEU A 437 -17.74 15.97 0.29
CA LEU A 437 -17.20 17.30 0.51
C LEU A 437 -16.01 17.21 1.46
N ARG A 438 -15.01 18.07 1.23
CA ARG A 438 -13.79 18.12 2.01
C ARG A 438 -13.63 19.47 2.68
N THR A 439 -13.45 19.43 3.99
CA THR A 439 -13.21 20.56 4.90
C THR A 439 -11.73 20.99 4.87
N ALA A 440 -10.82 20.03 4.68
CA ALA A 440 -9.41 20.29 4.40
C ALA A 440 -9.12 20.03 2.90
N ARG A 441 -8.63 21.06 2.20
CA ARG A 441 -8.02 20.90 0.87
C ARG A 441 -6.52 21.11 0.99
N GLU A 442 -5.78 20.32 0.22
CA GLU A 442 -4.32 20.38 0.17
C GLU A 442 -3.82 21.49 -0.79
N GLU A 443 -4.69 22.04 -1.65
CA GLU A 443 -4.50 23.28 -2.44
C GLU A 443 -5.81 24.11 -2.55
N GLY A 444 -5.69 25.45 -2.51
CA GLY A 444 -6.80 26.41 -2.61
C GLY A 444 -7.38 26.84 -1.26
N PRO A 445 -8.36 27.76 -1.22
CA PRO A 445 -9.01 28.13 0.04
C PRO A 445 -9.61 26.87 0.67
N SER A 446 -9.12 26.52 1.86
CA SER A 446 -9.75 25.51 2.71
C SER A 446 -11.15 26.00 3.03
N VAL A 447 -12.14 25.17 2.70
CA VAL A 447 -13.53 25.44 3.05
C VAL A 447 -13.67 24.98 4.49
N ASP A 448 -13.83 25.93 5.42
CA ASP A 448 -14.03 25.58 6.83
C ASP A 448 -15.16 24.55 6.97
N ALA A 449 -15.11 23.69 8.00
CA ALA A 449 -16.10 22.65 8.20
C ALA A 449 -17.54 23.21 8.23
N THR A 450 -17.70 24.41 8.77
CA THR A 450 -18.94 25.18 8.76
C THR A 450 -19.40 25.55 7.34
N GLU A 451 -18.48 25.96 6.47
CA GLU A 451 -18.78 26.34 5.09
C GLU A 451 -19.07 25.10 4.22
N ALA A 452 -18.39 23.98 4.46
CA ALA A 452 -18.65 22.71 3.78
C ALA A 452 -20.06 22.21 4.12
N LEU A 453 -20.46 22.35 5.38
CA LEU A 453 -21.79 21.99 5.85
C LEU A 453 -22.89 22.89 5.27
N ARG A 454 -22.67 24.20 5.21
CA ARG A 454 -23.58 25.13 4.48
C ARG A 454 -23.66 24.80 2.98
N THR A 455 -22.56 24.36 2.39
CA THR A 455 -22.51 23.93 1.00
C THR A 455 -23.30 22.64 0.81
N ALA A 456 -23.17 21.67 1.73
CA ALA A 456 -23.96 20.43 1.72
C ALA A 456 -25.46 20.72 1.67
N LEU A 457 -25.94 21.63 2.52
CA LEU A 457 -27.34 22.05 2.56
C LEU A 457 -27.85 22.69 1.25
N ARG A 458 -26.96 23.18 0.39
CA ARG A 458 -27.32 23.72 -0.93
C ARG A 458 -27.30 22.67 -2.04
N LEU A 459 -26.64 21.54 -1.81
CA LEU A 459 -26.51 20.46 -2.79
C LEU A 459 -27.74 19.55 -2.87
N GLY A 460 -28.79 19.89 -2.12
CA GLY A 460 -30.09 19.22 -2.14
C GLY A 460 -30.47 18.63 -0.78
N GLU A 461 -31.73 18.25 -0.68
CA GLU A 461 -32.28 17.48 0.44
C GLU A 461 -31.83 16.01 0.31
N GLY A 462 -31.53 15.35 1.45
CA GLY A 462 -31.01 13.99 1.49
C GLY A 462 -30.29 13.68 2.80
N ALA A 463 -29.66 12.50 2.87
CA ALA A 463 -28.89 12.10 4.05
C ALA A 463 -27.56 12.88 4.13
N LEU A 464 -27.15 13.18 5.35
CA LEU A 464 -25.93 13.94 5.66
C LEU A 464 -25.08 13.16 6.65
N ALA A 465 -23.81 12.90 6.31
CA ALA A 465 -22.89 12.24 7.22
C ALA A 465 -21.61 13.04 7.45
N VAL A 466 -21.29 13.31 8.71
CA VAL A 466 -20.08 14.04 9.12
C VAL A 466 -19.08 13.07 9.73
N GLY A 467 -17.91 12.95 9.08
CA GLY A 467 -16.85 12.01 9.46
C GLY A 467 -16.38 12.19 10.90
N GLU A 468 -16.29 13.42 11.40
CA GLU A 468 -16.06 13.73 12.81
C GLU A 468 -16.51 15.17 13.15
N VAL A 469 -17.23 15.33 14.25
CA VAL A 469 -17.62 16.63 14.82
C VAL A 469 -16.60 17.03 15.89
N ARG A 470 -15.82 18.08 15.62
CA ARG A 470 -14.69 18.54 16.41
C ARG A 470 -14.85 19.97 16.94
N GLY A 471 -15.53 20.85 16.21
CA GLY A 471 -15.49 22.29 16.44
C GLY A 471 -16.77 23.04 16.07
N GLU A 472 -16.59 24.24 15.47
CA GLU A 472 -17.65 25.21 15.20
C GLU A 472 -18.74 24.69 14.24
N GLU A 473 -18.44 23.67 13.44
CA GLU A 473 -19.39 23.02 12.54
C GLU A 473 -20.58 22.38 13.28
N ALA A 474 -20.44 22.09 14.59
CA ALA A 474 -21.50 21.52 15.40
C ALA A 474 -22.77 22.37 15.39
N SER A 475 -22.67 23.69 15.49
CA SER A 475 -23.85 24.57 15.48
C SER A 475 -24.62 24.51 14.17
N VAL A 476 -23.89 24.42 13.04
CA VAL A 476 -24.50 24.32 11.71
C VAL A 476 -25.02 22.90 11.46
N LEU A 477 -24.42 21.86 12.06
CA LEU A 477 -24.94 20.49 12.01
C LEU A 477 -26.30 20.42 12.70
N TYR A 478 -26.44 21.06 13.86
CA TYR A 478 -27.71 21.10 14.55
C TYR A 478 -28.74 22.02 13.89
N GLU A 479 -28.33 23.06 13.18
CA GLU A 479 -29.20 23.80 12.28
C GLU A 479 -29.72 22.88 11.17
N ALA A 480 -28.84 22.08 10.56
CA ALA A 480 -29.20 21.08 9.55
C ALA A 480 -30.17 20.03 10.10
N MET A 481 -29.91 19.46 11.29
CA MET A 481 -30.80 18.48 11.94
C MET A 481 -32.20 19.06 12.21
N ARG A 482 -32.28 20.34 12.56
CA ARG A 482 -33.57 21.01 12.82
C ARG A 482 -34.34 21.38 11.56
N VAL A 483 -33.64 21.76 10.50
CA VAL A 483 -34.25 22.17 9.21
C VAL A 483 -34.57 20.93 8.36
N GLY A 484 -33.72 19.91 8.44
CA GLY A 484 -33.72 18.69 7.64
C GLY A 484 -34.58 17.56 8.18
N GLY A 485 -35.75 17.87 8.74
CA GLY A 485 -36.81 16.87 8.94
C GLY A 485 -37.42 16.37 7.62
N GLY A 486 -36.60 16.20 6.57
CA GLY A 486 -36.98 15.78 5.23
C GLY A 486 -36.12 14.60 4.76
N ASP A 487 -36.78 13.49 4.47
CA ASP A 487 -36.40 12.28 3.71
C ASP A 487 -35.03 11.58 3.92
N GLY A 488 -34.11 12.07 4.76
CA GLY A 488 -32.77 11.46 4.92
C GLY A 488 -32.15 11.59 6.32
N ALA A 489 -31.32 10.62 6.69
CA ALA A 489 -30.69 10.54 8.01
C ALA A 489 -29.55 11.54 8.20
N VAL A 490 -29.35 12.00 9.45
CA VAL A 490 -28.18 12.81 9.82
C VAL A 490 -27.26 12.00 10.73
N LEU A 491 -26.07 11.67 10.26
CA LEU A 491 -25.14 10.80 10.95
C LEU A 491 -23.83 11.54 11.25
N GLY A 492 -23.22 11.29 12.40
CA GLY A 492 -21.94 11.91 12.74
C GLY A 492 -21.10 11.03 13.66
N THR A 493 -19.78 11.23 13.66
CA THR A 493 -18.94 10.72 14.75
C THR A 493 -18.49 11.82 15.69
N ILE A 494 -18.29 11.49 16.96
CA ILE A 494 -17.80 12.43 17.96
C ILE A 494 -16.93 11.71 19.00
N HIS A 495 -15.97 12.42 19.58
CA HIS A 495 -15.24 11.91 20.73
C HIS A 495 -16.07 12.09 22.01
N GLY A 496 -16.34 11.01 22.73
CA GLY A 496 -17.11 11.02 23.97
C GLY A 496 -17.22 9.61 24.56
N ASN A 497 -17.24 9.51 25.88
CA ASN A 497 -17.31 8.23 26.60
C ASN A 497 -18.71 8.05 27.23
N GLY A 498 -19.73 8.07 26.38
CA GLY A 498 -21.13 7.98 26.80
C GLY A 498 -21.94 9.24 26.45
N PRO A 499 -23.27 9.17 26.58
CA PRO A 499 -24.16 10.22 26.11
C PRO A 499 -24.02 11.54 26.87
N GLU A 500 -23.81 11.51 28.19
CA GLU A 500 -23.60 12.74 28.97
C GLU A 500 -22.30 13.46 28.58
N ALA A 501 -21.22 12.72 28.31
CA ALA A 501 -19.96 13.31 27.84
C ALA A 501 -20.11 13.93 26.43
N VAL A 502 -20.95 13.32 25.58
CA VAL A 502 -21.31 13.88 24.26
C VAL A 502 -22.11 15.16 24.42
N ARG A 503 -23.09 15.19 25.34
CA ARG A 503 -23.88 16.39 25.67
C ARG A 503 -23.01 17.51 26.21
N GLU A 504 -22.16 17.23 27.20
CA GLU A 504 -21.23 18.20 27.78
C GLU A 504 -20.34 18.81 26.68
N ARG A 505 -19.76 17.96 25.81
CA ARG A 505 -18.94 18.43 24.70
C ARG A 505 -19.70 19.34 23.74
N LEU A 506 -20.91 18.98 23.34
CA LEU A 506 -21.65 19.75 22.34
C LEU A 506 -22.28 21.01 22.94
N VAL A 507 -22.92 20.89 24.10
CA VAL A 507 -23.65 21.98 24.74
C VAL A 507 -22.73 22.93 25.48
N SER A 508 -21.84 22.40 26.32
CA SER A 508 -20.99 23.20 27.20
C SER A 508 -19.71 23.66 26.49
N ASP A 509 -18.99 22.77 25.82
CA ASP A 509 -17.70 23.13 25.20
C ASP A 509 -17.88 23.86 23.86
N LEU A 510 -18.79 23.36 23.01
CA LEU A 510 -19.01 23.89 21.65
C LEU A 510 -20.19 24.88 21.55
N GLY A 511 -20.92 25.10 22.65
CA GLY A 511 -21.97 26.11 22.73
C GLY A 511 -23.25 25.81 21.95
N VAL A 512 -23.51 24.54 21.61
CA VAL A 512 -24.78 24.13 20.98
C VAL A 512 -25.93 24.34 21.98
N PRO A 513 -26.99 25.08 21.63
CA PRO A 513 -28.15 25.23 22.52
C PRO A 513 -28.77 23.87 22.86
N VAL A 514 -29.20 23.66 24.10
CA VAL A 514 -29.81 22.38 24.55
C VAL A 514 -31.02 22.01 23.69
N GLN A 515 -31.82 22.99 23.29
CA GLN A 515 -32.99 22.81 22.42
C GLN A 515 -32.59 22.37 21.02
N SER A 516 -31.41 22.76 20.54
CA SER A 516 -30.86 22.29 19.27
C SER A 516 -30.31 20.87 19.42
N PHE A 517 -29.61 20.57 20.52
CA PHE A 517 -29.11 19.23 20.83
C PHE A 517 -30.24 18.17 20.89
N ALA A 518 -31.43 18.58 21.34
CA ALA A 518 -32.63 17.75 21.39
C ALA A 518 -33.08 17.17 20.03
N ALA A 519 -32.54 17.66 18.91
CA ALA A 519 -32.75 17.09 17.58
C ALA A 519 -31.92 15.81 17.33
N THR A 520 -30.99 15.45 18.21
CA THR A 520 -30.31 14.15 18.17
C THR A 520 -31.28 13.07 18.62
N ASP A 521 -31.55 12.06 17.81
CA ASP A 521 -32.40 10.94 18.23
C ASP A 521 -31.64 9.90 19.06
N LEU A 522 -30.39 9.60 18.65
CA LEU A 522 -29.64 8.48 19.19
C LEU A 522 -28.14 8.79 19.41
N VAL A 523 -27.59 8.33 20.54
CA VAL A 523 -26.14 8.31 20.80
C VAL A 523 -25.67 6.86 20.97
N ILE A 524 -24.76 6.43 20.10
CA ILE A 524 -24.18 5.09 20.06
C ILE A 524 -22.77 5.16 20.63
N THR A 525 -22.50 4.53 21.75
CA THR A 525 -21.16 4.59 22.39
C THR A 525 -20.37 3.31 22.17
N LEU A 526 -19.15 3.42 21.67
CA LEU A 526 -18.25 2.30 21.39
C LEU A 526 -17.10 2.20 22.41
N ALA A 527 -16.70 0.96 22.72
CA ALA A 527 -15.49 0.65 23.48
C ALA A 527 -14.32 0.25 22.57
N PRO A 528 -13.08 0.66 22.88
CA PRO A 528 -11.89 0.24 22.14
C PRO A 528 -11.49 -1.21 22.49
N PRO A 529 -10.65 -1.87 21.65
CA PRO A 529 -10.14 -3.23 21.93
C PRO A 529 -9.47 -3.40 23.29
N ALA A 530 -8.82 -2.35 23.80
CA ALA A 530 -8.10 -2.35 25.08
C ALA A 530 -9.02 -2.26 26.32
N SER A 531 -10.35 -2.20 26.14
CA SER A 531 -11.32 -2.23 27.25
C SER A 531 -11.31 -3.58 27.95
N ALA A 532 -11.66 -3.60 29.25
CA ALA A 532 -11.72 -4.82 30.07
C ALA A 532 -12.60 -5.93 29.46
N HIS A 533 -13.64 -5.54 28.73
CA HIS A 533 -14.56 -6.46 28.07
C HIS A 533 -14.36 -6.53 26.54
N GLY A 534 -13.27 -5.96 26.03
CA GLY A 534 -12.95 -5.90 24.60
C GLY A 534 -13.71 -4.83 23.82
N ARG A 535 -13.50 -4.81 22.50
CA ARG A 535 -14.21 -3.92 21.56
C ARG A 535 -15.72 -4.23 21.58
N GLY A 536 -16.58 -3.23 21.37
CA GLY A 536 -18.02 -3.47 21.23
C GLY A 536 -18.88 -2.24 21.50
N ILE A 537 -20.19 -2.41 21.38
CA ILE A 537 -21.18 -1.43 21.86
C ILE A 537 -21.13 -1.36 23.38
N THR A 538 -20.91 -0.15 23.91
CA THR A 538 -21.02 0.16 25.35
C THR A 538 -22.47 0.48 25.71
N SER A 539 -23.11 1.33 24.92
CA SER A 539 -24.50 1.69 25.11
C SER A 539 -25.11 2.27 23.84
N VAL A 540 -26.43 2.17 23.76
CA VAL A 540 -27.26 2.85 22.77
C VAL A 540 -28.33 3.61 23.54
N ALA A 541 -28.26 4.94 23.51
CA ALA A 541 -29.16 5.81 24.26
C ALA A 541 -30.04 6.60 23.30
N GLU A 542 -31.35 6.65 23.56
CA GLU A 542 -32.22 7.63 22.93
C GLU A 542 -32.18 8.95 23.70
N THR A 543 -32.29 10.05 22.97
CA THR A 543 -32.40 11.38 23.54
C THR A 543 -33.85 11.70 23.86
N VAL A 544 -34.12 12.16 25.09
CA VAL A 544 -35.47 12.53 25.54
C VAL A 544 -35.49 14.00 25.93
N SER A 545 -36.23 14.80 25.17
CA SER A 545 -36.45 16.21 25.46
C SER A 545 -37.49 16.41 26.58
N HIS A 546 -37.17 17.31 27.52
CA HIS A 546 -37.99 17.74 28.65
C HIS A 546 -38.11 19.26 28.65
N GLY A 547 -38.73 19.84 27.62
CA GLY A 547 -38.92 21.29 27.52
C GLY A 547 -37.60 22.04 27.39
N ASP A 548 -37.03 22.46 28.52
CA ASP A 548 -35.79 23.24 28.59
C ASP A 548 -34.52 22.38 28.78
N ASP A 549 -34.66 21.07 28.98
CA ASP A 549 -33.52 20.16 29.14
C ASP A 549 -33.65 18.88 28.30
N VAL A 550 -32.56 18.12 28.25
CA VAL A 550 -32.44 16.83 27.56
C VAL A 550 -31.85 15.80 28.52
N SER A 551 -32.44 14.63 28.53
CA SER A 551 -31.94 13.44 29.25
C SER A 551 -31.72 12.28 28.28
N PHE A 552 -31.04 11.23 28.75
CA PHE A 552 -30.79 10.04 27.96
C PHE A 552 -31.44 8.82 28.59
N GLU A 553 -32.09 8.02 27.75
CA GLU A 553 -32.72 6.76 28.17
C GLU A 553 -32.04 5.61 27.42
N MET A 554 -31.52 4.65 28.17
CA MET A 554 -30.75 3.56 27.57
C MET A 554 -31.68 2.53 26.93
N LEU A 555 -31.47 2.25 25.65
CA LEU A 555 -32.13 1.18 24.91
C LEU A 555 -31.34 -0.12 25.03
N TYR A 556 -30.00 -0.01 24.98
CA TYR A 556 -29.06 -1.10 25.20
C TYR A 556 -27.90 -0.65 26.09
N GLU A 557 -27.47 -1.54 26.99
CA GLU A 557 -26.31 -1.33 27.86
C GLU A 557 -25.40 -2.57 27.86
N ARG A 558 -24.10 -2.35 28.00
CA ARG A 558 -23.13 -3.42 28.00
C ARG A 558 -23.19 -4.24 29.29
N ASP A 559 -23.42 -5.54 29.13
CA ASP A 559 -23.28 -6.56 30.18
C ASP A 559 -22.20 -7.58 29.73
N GLY A 560 -21.06 -7.56 30.41
CA GLY A 560 -19.87 -8.31 29.99
C GLY A 560 -19.35 -7.85 28.62
N SER A 561 -19.18 -8.79 27.69
CA SER A 561 -18.64 -8.51 26.36
C SER A 561 -19.65 -7.92 25.37
N THR A 562 -20.96 -8.02 25.64
CA THR A 562 -22.04 -7.69 24.70
C THR A 562 -23.01 -6.65 25.25
N ALA A 563 -23.78 -5.99 24.38
CA ALA A 563 -24.85 -5.08 24.80
C ALA A 563 -26.19 -5.81 24.88
N MET A 564 -26.93 -5.59 25.97
CA MET A 564 -28.23 -6.19 26.23
C MET A 564 -29.34 -5.13 26.26
N ALA A 565 -30.54 -5.51 25.81
CA ALA A 565 -31.69 -4.61 25.82
C ALA A 565 -32.13 -4.29 27.25
N THR A 566 -32.47 -3.03 27.52
CA THR A 566 -33.00 -2.59 28.83
C THR A 566 -34.50 -2.91 29.02
N GLY A 567 -35.13 -3.43 27.97
CA GLY A 567 -36.56 -3.68 27.88
C GLY A 567 -37.42 -2.44 27.61
N ARG A 568 -36.82 -1.27 27.40
CA ARG A 568 -37.57 -0.02 27.14
C ARG A 568 -38.37 -0.06 25.84
N LEU A 569 -37.79 -0.63 24.79
CA LEU A 569 -38.45 -0.86 23.50
C LEU A 569 -39.69 -1.75 23.67
N MET A 570 -39.53 -2.93 24.26
CA MET A 570 -40.63 -3.89 24.48
C MET A 570 -41.77 -3.36 25.36
N ARG A 571 -41.47 -2.40 26.25
CA ARG A 571 -42.49 -1.76 27.10
C ARG A 571 -43.29 -0.68 26.37
N GLY A 572 -42.94 -0.30 25.14
CA GLY A 572 -43.63 0.75 24.40
C GLY A 572 -43.25 2.17 24.81
N ASN A 573 -42.09 2.35 25.47
CA ASN A 573 -41.74 3.62 26.12
C ASN A 573 -40.72 4.46 25.33
N SER A 574 -40.27 4.00 24.16
CA SER A 574 -39.25 4.73 23.39
C SER A 574 -39.87 5.83 22.54
N ARG A 575 -39.42 7.07 22.72
CA ARG A 575 -39.88 8.19 21.88
C ARG A 575 -39.27 8.14 20.49
N LEU A 576 -38.07 7.55 20.36
CA LEU A 576 -37.45 7.27 19.07
C LEU A 576 -38.35 6.36 18.23
N VAL A 577 -38.79 5.22 18.76
CA VAL A 577 -39.62 4.29 17.96
C VAL A 577 -40.93 4.94 17.52
N GLU A 578 -41.52 5.79 18.37
CA GLU A 578 -42.69 6.59 18.01
C GLU A 578 -42.38 7.61 16.90
N SER A 579 -41.22 8.27 16.93
CA SER A 579 -40.83 9.24 15.89
C SER A 579 -40.48 8.61 14.55
N LEU A 580 -40.08 7.35 14.53
CA LEU A 580 -39.79 6.59 13.31
C LEU A 580 -41.05 6.08 12.60
N ALA A 581 -42.23 6.16 13.22
CA ALA A 581 -43.47 5.67 12.62
C ALA A 581 -43.90 6.51 11.40
N ALA A 582 -44.17 5.86 10.29
CA ALA A 582 -44.78 6.51 9.13
C ALA A 582 -46.22 6.95 9.43
N PRO A 583 -46.81 7.89 8.65
CA PRO A 583 -48.20 8.28 8.84
C PRO A 583 -49.17 7.09 8.78
N GLY A 584 -49.79 6.79 9.91
CA GLY A 584 -50.74 5.66 10.06
C GLY A 584 -50.11 4.35 10.52
N GLU A 585 -48.78 4.29 10.68
CA GLU A 585 -48.07 3.16 11.28
C GLU A 585 -48.11 3.29 12.81
N THR A 586 -48.30 2.15 13.47
CA THR A 586 -48.32 2.04 14.92
C THR A 586 -46.93 1.74 15.48
N TYR A 587 -46.72 2.07 16.76
CA TYR A 587 -45.50 1.71 17.48
C TYR A 587 -45.12 0.23 17.36
N ALA A 588 -46.12 -0.66 17.44
CA ALA A 588 -45.93 -2.10 17.35
C ALA A 588 -45.43 -2.52 15.95
N GLU A 589 -45.96 -1.93 14.88
CA GLU A 589 -45.51 -2.21 13.52
C GLU A 589 -44.05 -1.75 13.29
N VAL A 590 -43.62 -0.65 13.92
CA VAL A 590 -42.21 -0.24 13.90
C VAL A 590 -41.34 -1.24 14.65
N LEU A 591 -41.79 -1.74 15.82
CA LEU A 591 -41.07 -2.80 16.54
C LEU A 591 -40.97 -4.07 15.71
N ASP A 592 -42.05 -4.50 15.05
CA ASP A 592 -42.07 -5.67 14.18
C ASP A 592 -41.07 -5.50 13.02
N ALA A 593 -40.94 -4.28 12.47
CA ALA A 593 -39.93 -3.98 11.45
C ALA A 593 -38.49 -4.08 11.99
N ILE A 594 -38.24 -3.65 13.24
CA ILE A 594 -36.95 -3.79 13.93
C ILE A 594 -36.65 -5.27 14.20
N GLU A 595 -37.64 -6.04 14.64
CA GLU A 595 -37.51 -7.48 14.90
C GLU A 595 -37.24 -8.27 13.61
N ALA A 596 -38.00 -8.02 12.54
CA ALA A 596 -37.76 -8.63 11.23
C ALA A 596 -36.39 -8.26 10.64
N ARG A 597 -35.86 -7.07 10.94
CA ARG A 597 -34.47 -6.70 10.58
C ARG A 597 -33.45 -7.44 11.43
N THR A 598 -33.73 -7.62 12.71
CA THR A 598 -32.90 -8.37 13.65
C THR A 598 -32.74 -9.81 13.21
N GLU A 599 -33.85 -10.49 12.91
CA GLU A 599 -33.88 -11.87 12.41
C GLU A 599 -33.03 -12.03 11.15
N ARG A 600 -33.14 -11.10 10.19
CA ARG A 600 -32.30 -11.11 8.97
C ARG A 600 -30.80 -11.07 9.27
N PHE A 601 -30.39 -10.29 10.28
CA PHE A 601 -28.97 -10.26 10.67
C PHE A 601 -28.56 -11.57 11.35
N GLU A 602 -29.40 -12.16 12.19
CA GLU A 602 -29.13 -13.47 12.81
C GLU A 602 -29.00 -14.58 11.76
N GLU A 603 -29.92 -14.62 10.79
CA GLU A 603 -29.88 -15.57 9.68
C GLU A 603 -28.63 -15.39 8.80
N SER A 604 -28.23 -14.14 8.54
CA SER A 604 -27.03 -13.87 7.72
C SER A 604 -25.75 -14.46 8.31
N VAL A 605 -25.63 -14.50 9.64
CA VAL A 605 -24.48 -15.10 10.34
C VAL A 605 -24.57 -16.63 10.37
N ALA A 606 -25.77 -17.19 10.45
CA ALA A 606 -25.97 -18.64 10.45
C ALA A 606 -25.59 -19.29 9.10
N VAL A 607 -25.69 -18.56 7.99
CA VAL A 607 -25.32 -19.05 6.65
C VAL A 607 -23.80 -19.04 6.40
N GLU A 608 -23.03 -18.25 7.17
CA GLU A 608 -21.58 -18.08 6.98
C GLU A 608 -20.70 -18.98 7.87
N THR A 609 -21.26 -19.97 8.57
CA THR A 609 -20.44 -21.02 9.20
C THR A 609 -20.21 -22.18 8.23
N PRO A 610 -19.05 -22.29 7.55
CA PRO A 610 -18.64 -23.58 7.05
C PRO A 610 -18.38 -24.47 8.26
N GLU A 611 -18.99 -25.66 8.28
CA GLU A 611 -18.66 -26.76 9.16
C GLU A 611 -17.16 -27.04 9.07
N ASN A 612 -16.37 -26.39 9.92
CA ASN A 612 -15.00 -26.78 10.16
C ASN A 612 -15.04 -27.94 11.15
N GLU A 613 -15.39 -29.12 10.63
CA GLU A 613 -15.12 -30.39 11.30
C GLU A 613 -13.61 -30.46 11.56
N LEU A 614 -13.22 -30.13 12.78
CA LEU A 614 -11.93 -30.54 13.31
C LEU A 614 -11.91 -32.08 13.29
N PRO A 615 -10.97 -32.74 12.59
CA PRO A 615 -10.86 -34.18 12.69
C PRO A 615 -10.39 -34.50 14.11
N THR A 616 -11.31 -35.01 14.94
CA THR A 616 -10.95 -35.73 16.15
C THR A 616 -10.24 -37.00 15.74
N GLY A 617 -8.91 -36.90 15.61
CA GLY A 617 -8.03 -38.05 15.54
C GLY A 617 -8.08 -38.81 16.87
N GLU A 618 -8.99 -39.78 16.96
CA GLU A 618 -8.93 -40.80 17.99
C GLU A 618 -7.66 -41.63 17.80
N VAL A 619 -6.78 -41.47 18.78
CA VAL A 619 -5.69 -42.39 19.10
C VAL A 619 -6.29 -43.70 19.56
N GLN A 620 -5.90 -44.82 18.93
CA GLN A 620 -5.81 -46.15 19.58
C GLN A 620 -5.23 -47.21 18.63
N PRO A 621 -4.60 -48.26 19.19
CA PRO A 621 -3.23 -48.32 19.71
C PRO A 621 -2.21 -48.93 18.73
#